data_AF-A0A972KTL3-F1
#
_entry.id   AF-A0A972KTL3-F1
#
_cell.length_a   1.000
_cell.length_b   1.000
_cell.length_c   1.000
_cell.angle_alpha   90.00
_cell.angle_beta   90.00
_cell.angle_gamma   90.00
#
_symmetry.space_group_name_H-M   'P 1'
#
loop_
_entity.id
_entity.type
_entity.pdbx_description
1 polymer ?
#
loop_
_entity_poly.entity_id
_entity_poly.type
_entity_poly.pdbx_seq_one_letter_code
_entity_poly.pdbx_strand_id
1 'polypeptide(L)'
;GERIRDYREVNLGYTIEQAQREASRCLNCGVCVECYECERVCEPGAILHAMKETEEEIEVGQILVTTGFDLMDPSVMPQYGYGKLDNVYTSLEFERIVNATGPTGGKILLKNGKEPRAVAILHCIGSRDERYHRYCSRVCCMYALKFAHLVKERTSAEVYQFYIDMRAFGKGYEEFYSRVLDEGANVIRGRVAEIVEAGWSGEEAGVLLVHCEDTLIGKHREIPVDMAILCPALVPKHDAGDLARTLSISRSPDGFFLERHPKLDPVATATDGVMVAGACQGPKDIPDSVAQASAAAARILSLISKGEVEIDPVRAVIDEEACGGCRICNDLCPYQAITWDEERKISTVNEALCKGCGTCVAACPASAITGMGFTNDQIEMELEALLEV
;
A
#
# COMPACT_ATOMS: atom_id res chain seq x y z
N GLY A 1 -11.92 33.71 0.06
CA GLY A 1 -13.10 34.10 -0.73
C GLY A 1 -14.12 32.99 -0.64
N GLU A 2 -15.28 33.26 -0.07
CA GLU A 2 -16.33 32.28 0.22
C GLU A 2 -17.03 31.79 -1.06
N ARG A 3 -17.27 30.48 -1.15
CA ARG A 3 -18.05 29.80 -2.20
C ARG A 3 -19.54 29.87 -1.85
N ILE A 4 -20.38 30.38 -2.75
CA ILE A 4 -21.84 30.17 -2.64
C ILE A 4 -22.48 29.65 -3.94
N ARG A 5 -21.95 29.81 -5.17
CA ARG A 5 -22.81 29.61 -6.38
C ARG A 5 -22.28 28.97 -7.67
N ASP A 6 -21.03 28.50 -7.83
CA ASP A 6 -20.65 27.77 -9.06
C ASP A 6 -19.49 26.75 -8.95
N TYR A 7 -19.40 25.88 -9.96
CA TYR A 7 -18.40 24.80 -10.15
C TYR A 7 -17.24 25.19 -11.08
N ARG A 8 -16.88 26.48 -11.14
CA ARG A 8 -15.69 26.88 -11.90
C ARG A 8 -14.43 26.49 -11.12
N GLU A 9 -13.51 25.80 -11.78
CA GLU A 9 -12.18 25.44 -11.23
C GLU A 9 -11.45 26.72 -10.79
N VAL A 10 -11.18 26.84 -9.49
CA VAL A 10 -10.60 28.05 -8.86
C VAL A 10 -9.07 27.99 -8.79
N ASN A 11 -8.45 26.98 -9.41
CA ASN A 11 -6.99 26.88 -9.44
C ASN A 11 -6.54 26.78 -10.89
N LEU A 12 -6.52 27.92 -11.58
CA LEU A 12 -5.61 28.06 -12.70
C LEU A 12 -4.22 27.94 -12.08
N GLY A 13 -3.66 26.72 -12.11
CA GLY A 13 -2.31 26.48 -11.64
C GLY A 13 -1.33 27.45 -12.30
N TYR A 14 -0.08 27.42 -11.85
CA TYR A 14 0.94 28.32 -12.40
C TYR A 14 0.97 28.33 -13.93
N THR A 15 1.12 29.51 -14.53
CA THR A 15 1.56 29.59 -15.93
C THR A 15 2.91 28.86 -16.05
N ILE A 16 3.26 28.36 -17.23
CA ILE A 16 4.53 27.64 -17.44
C ILE A 16 5.72 28.46 -16.93
N GLU A 17 5.70 29.77 -17.17
CA GLU A 17 6.72 30.71 -16.69
C GLU A 17 6.72 30.86 -15.17
N GLN A 18 5.56 30.92 -14.53
CA GLN A 18 5.43 30.96 -13.07
C GLN A 18 5.88 29.63 -12.43
N ALA A 19 5.55 28.50 -13.04
CA ALA A 19 5.95 27.18 -12.57
C ALA A 19 7.46 27.01 -12.65
N GLN A 20 8.07 27.44 -13.76
CA GLN A 20 9.52 27.44 -13.95
C GLN A 20 10.23 28.39 -12.99
N ARG A 21 9.67 29.58 -12.75
CA ARG A 21 10.19 30.56 -11.78
C ARG A 21 10.11 30.04 -10.35
N GLU A 22 9.00 29.40 -9.98
CA GLU A 22 8.82 28.85 -8.64
C GLU A 22 9.70 27.61 -8.41
N ALA A 23 9.82 26.73 -9.40
CA ALA A 23 10.72 25.58 -9.36
C ALA A 23 12.20 25.98 -9.31
N SER A 24 12.58 27.15 -9.84
CA SER A 24 13.96 27.67 -9.78
C SER A 24 14.28 28.46 -8.51
N ARG A 25 13.29 28.77 -7.66
CA ARG A 25 13.49 29.46 -6.37
C ARG A 25 14.08 28.56 -5.29
N CYS A 26 13.89 27.24 -5.38
CA CYS A 26 14.53 26.28 -4.51
C CYS A 26 15.48 25.42 -5.34
N LEU A 27 16.74 25.84 -5.42
CA LEU A 27 17.84 24.96 -5.84
C LEU A 27 17.84 23.77 -4.87
N ASN A 28 17.29 22.63 -5.28
CA ASN A 28 17.70 21.24 -4.99
C ASN A 28 18.56 20.96 -3.72
N CYS A 29 18.32 21.63 -2.59
CA CYS A 29 18.94 21.36 -1.31
C CYS A 29 18.10 20.24 -0.68
N GLY A 30 18.62 19.02 -0.64
CA GLY A 30 17.90 17.89 -0.04
C GLY A 30 17.43 18.12 1.41
N VAL A 31 18.04 19.07 2.13
CA VAL A 31 17.70 19.49 3.50
C VAL A 31 17.80 21.03 3.59
N CYS A 32 16.85 21.69 4.29
CA CYS A 32 16.89 23.13 4.53
C CYS A 32 18.16 23.53 5.31
N VAL A 33 18.86 24.57 4.84
CA VAL A 33 20.06 25.12 5.49
C VAL A 33 19.83 26.49 6.14
N GLU A 34 18.55 26.88 6.31
CA GLU A 34 18.15 28.15 6.93
C GLU A 34 18.83 29.38 6.30
N CYS A 35 18.94 29.43 4.97
CA CYS A 35 19.45 30.62 4.27
C CYS A 35 18.41 31.74 4.11
N TYR A 36 17.14 31.47 4.43
CA TYR A 36 15.99 32.39 4.37
C TYR A 36 15.69 33.01 2.99
N GLU A 37 16.33 32.53 1.91
CA GLU A 37 16.12 33.04 0.55
C GLU A 37 14.70 32.76 0.03
N CYS A 38 14.14 31.60 0.35
CA CYS A 38 12.78 31.24 -0.01
C CYS A 38 11.75 32.20 0.63
N GLU A 39 11.96 32.59 1.90
CA GLU A 39 11.11 33.54 2.61
C GLU A 39 11.18 34.93 1.97
N ARG A 40 12.40 35.39 1.64
CA ARG A 40 12.62 36.70 1.00
C ARG A 40 11.87 36.86 -0.32
N VAL A 41 11.77 35.79 -1.13
CA VAL A 41 11.09 35.84 -2.44
C VAL A 41 9.60 35.47 -2.39
N CYS A 42 9.10 35.07 -1.22
CA CYS A 42 7.71 34.66 -1.02
C CYS A 42 6.80 35.90 -0.89
N GLU A 43 6.26 36.36 -2.02
CA GLU A 43 5.31 37.50 -2.05
C GLU A 43 4.10 37.31 -1.12
N PRO A 44 3.49 36.11 -0.98
CA PRO A 44 2.38 35.90 -0.05
C PRO A 44 2.78 35.92 1.44
N GLY A 45 4.07 35.87 1.78
CA GLY A 45 4.53 35.74 3.17
C GLY A 45 4.13 34.43 3.85
N ALA A 46 4.00 33.35 3.08
CA ALA A 46 3.48 32.06 3.56
C ALA A 46 4.52 31.19 4.28
N ILE A 47 5.81 31.49 4.14
CA ILE A 47 6.89 30.67 4.72
C ILE A 47 7.16 31.12 6.15
N LEU A 48 6.95 30.23 7.12
CA LEU A 48 7.16 30.48 8.54
C LEU A 48 8.09 29.42 9.13
N HIS A 49 9.39 29.73 9.24
CA HIS A 49 10.40 28.83 9.83
C HIS A 49 10.14 28.47 11.30
N ALA A 50 9.41 29.33 12.02
CA ALA A 50 9.04 29.11 13.42
C ALA A 50 7.76 28.27 13.60
N MET A 51 7.17 27.75 12.52
CA MET A 51 5.99 26.88 12.61
C MET A 51 6.32 25.64 13.43
N LYS A 52 5.44 25.31 14.38
CA LYS A 52 5.59 24.16 15.27
C LYS A 52 4.49 23.16 14.99
N GLU A 53 4.78 21.91 15.32
CA GLU A 53 3.77 20.85 15.39
C GLU A 53 2.63 21.26 16.31
N THR A 54 1.40 20.95 15.90
CA THR A 54 0.18 21.17 16.66
C THR A 54 -0.58 19.86 16.74
N GLU A 55 -1.05 19.53 17.93
CA GLU A 55 -1.94 18.41 18.15
C GLU A 55 -3.39 18.90 18.10
N GLU A 56 -4.24 18.19 17.35
CA GLU A 56 -5.68 18.44 17.27
C GLU A 56 -6.43 17.18 17.69
N GLU A 57 -7.38 17.33 18.61
CA GLU A 57 -8.28 16.26 19.02
C GLU A 57 -9.55 16.32 18.17
N ILE A 58 -9.83 15.24 17.43
CA ILE A 58 -11.01 15.13 16.56
C ILE A 58 -11.81 13.91 16.99
N GLU A 59 -13.05 14.13 17.41
CA GLU A 59 -13.99 13.06 17.74
C GLU A 59 -14.59 12.49 16.44
N VAL A 60 -14.35 11.20 16.18
CA VAL A 60 -14.84 10.50 14.99
C VAL A 60 -15.52 9.19 15.36
N GLY A 61 -16.65 8.89 14.71
CA GLY A 61 -17.36 7.63 14.91
C GLY A 61 -16.88 6.48 14.02
N GLN A 62 -16.17 6.79 12.92
CA GLN A 62 -15.71 5.82 11.92
C GLN A 62 -14.39 6.29 11.31
N ILE A 63 -13.50 5.36 10.99
CA ILE A 63 -12.18 5.59 10.40
C ILE A 63 -12.08 4.76 9.11
N LEU A 64 -11.67 5.40 8.00
CA LEU A 64 -11.40 4.74 6.73
C LEU A 64 -9.90 4.80 6.41
N VAL A 65 -9.27 3.63 6.34
CA VAL A 65 -7.84 3.50 6.01
C VAL A 65 -7.66 3.33 4.50
N THR A 66 -6.97 4.29 3.87
CA THR A 66 -6.64 4.28 2.43
C THR A 66 -5.18 4.63 2.16
N THR A 67 -4.26 4.11 2.97
CA THR A 67 -2.82 4.47 2.94
C THR A 67 -2.04 3.95 1.72
N GLY A 68 -2.68 3.12 0.90
CA GLY A 68 -2.09 2.64 -0.35
C GLY A 68 -1.04 1.56 -0.16
N PHE A 69 0.06 1.65 -0.91
CA PHE A 69 1.11 0.63 -1.01
C PHE A 69 2.47 1.29 -1.24
N ASP A 70 3.54 0.52 -1.05
CA ASP A 70 4.90 0.84 -1.51
C ASP A 70 5.35 -0.20 -2.54
N LEU A 71 6.43 0.05 -3.27
CA LEU A 71 7.05 -0.94 -4.16
C LEU A 71 8.17 -1.68 -3.46
N MET A 72 8.27 -2.98 -3.70
CA MET A 72 9.45 -3.75 -3.30
C MET A 72 10.69 -3.17 -3.99
N ASP A 73 11.75 -2.92 -3.21
CA ASP A 73 13.05 -2.55 -3.74
C ASP A 73 13.68 -3.73 -4.50
N PRO A 74 13.88 -3.65 -5.82
CA PRO A 74 14.46 -4.73 -6.60
C PRO A 74 15.96 -4.96 -6.34
N SER A 75 16.64 -4.11 -5.57
CA SER A 75 18.06 -4.26 -5.24
C SER A 75 18.38 -5.58 -4.53
N VAL A 76 17.40 -6.17 -3.85
CA VAL A 76 17.48 -7.49 -3.21
C VAL A 76 17.49 -8.65 -4.22
N MET A 77 17.29 -8.37 -5.51
CA MET A 77 17.36 -9.31 -6.63
C MET A 77 18.54 -8.93 -7.56
N PRO A 78 19.79 -9.14 -7.11
CA PRO A 78 20.99 -8.61 -7.79
C PRO A 78 21.15 -9.11 -9.23
N GLN A 79 20.56 -10.25 -9.58
CA GLN A 79 20.56 -10.80 -10.94
C GLN A 79 19.90 -9.87 -11.97
N TYR A 80 19.07 -8.92 -11.56
CA TYR A 80 18.44 -7.95 -12.47
C TYR A 80 19.21 -6.63 -12.58
N GLY A 81 20.33 -6.48 -11.87
CA GLY A 81 21.23 -5.34 -12.05
C GLY A 81 20.69 -3.97 -11.58
N TYR A 82 19.54 -3.91 -10.90
CA TYR A 82 18.98 -2.65 -10.40
C TYR A 82 19.95 -1.94 -9.43
N GLY A 83 20.16 -0.64 -9.64
CA GLY A 83 21.11 0.17 -8.88
C GLY A 83 22.59 -0.06 -9.20
N LYS A 84 22.92 -1.02 -10.08
CA LYS A 84 24.29 -1.32 -10.52
C LYS A 84 24.53 -1.08 -12.00
N LEU A 85 23.60 -1.56 -12.84
CA LEU A 85 23.62 -1.35 -14.28
C LEU A 85 22.88 -0.06 -14.62
N ASP A 86 23.46 0.70 -15.55
CA ASP A 86 22.79 1.87 -16.09
C ASP A 86 21.55 1.44 -16.91
N ASN A 87 20.55 2.32 -16.97
CA ASN A 87 19.29 2.12 -17.72
C ASN A 87 18.42 0.93 -17.27
N VAL A 88 18.61 0.43 -16.05
CA VAL A 88 17.67 -0.48 -15.38
C VAL A 88 16.80 0.31 -14.41
N TYR A 89 15.50 0.40 -14.70
CA TYR A 89 14.54 1.20 -13.95
C TYR A 89 13.42 0.34 -13.36
N THR A 90 12.84 0.77 -12.26
CA THR A 90 11.55 0.25 -11.79
C THR A 90 10.41 0.79 -12.65
N SER A 91 9.26 0.12 -12.58
CA SER A 91 8.02 0.57 -13.22
C SER A 91 7.64 1.99 -12.82
N LEU A 92 7.79 2.37 -11.55
CA LEU A 92 7.42 3.71 -11.08
C LEU A 92 8.42 4.79 -11.50
N GLU A 93 9.72 4.47 -11.56
CA GLU A 93 10.71 5.37 -12.16
C GLU A 93 10.39 5.61 -13.64
N PHE A 94 10.05 4.55 -14.37
CA PHE A 94 9.64 4.67 -15.76
C PHE A 94 8.34 5.47 -15.94
N GLU A 95 7.36 5.33 -15.04
CA GLU A 95 6.17 6.23 -15.02
C GLU A 95 6.58 7.69 -14.93
N ARG A 96 7.58 8.03 -14.10
CA ARG A 96 8.07 9.40 -13.99
C ARG A 96 8.79 9.86 -15.26
N ILE A 97 9.57 8.99 -15.91
CA ILE A 97 10.23 9.29 -17.19
C ILE A 97 9.19 9.56 -18.29
N VAL A 98 8.15 8.75 -18.39
CA VAL A 98 7.13 8.90 -19.44
C VAL A 98 6.09 9.99 -19.11
N ASN A 99 6.09 10.53 -17.90
CA ASN A 99 5.16 11.60 -17.53
C ASN A 99 5.58 12.95 -18.16
N ALA A 100 4.62 13.66 -18.78
CA ALA A 100 4.87 14.96 -19.43
C ALA A 100 5.37 16.05 -18.46
N THR A 101 4.95 16.00 -17.19
CA THR A 101 5.45 16.85 -16.10
C THR A 101 6.49 16.12 -15.23
N GLY A 102 7.09 15.07 -15.79
CA GLY A 102 8.19 14.32 -15.20
C GLY A 102 9.55 14.99 -15.42
N PRO A 103 10.62 14.46 -14.81
CA PRO A 103 11.96 15.04 -14.89
C PRO A 103 12.53 15.10 -16.32
N THR A 104 12.02 14.27 -17.24
CA THR A 104 12.46 14.22 -18.65
C THR A 104 11.46 14.89 -19.61
N GLY A 105 10.40 15.53 -19.09
CA GLY A 105 9.34 16.13 -19.92
C GLY A 105 8.58 15.13 -20.78
N GLY A 106 8.50 13.86 -20.35
CA GLY A 106 7.83 12.77 -21.05
C GLY A 106 8.66 12.09 -22.14
N LYS A 107 9.94 12.47 -22.29
CA LYS A 107 10.87 11.85 -23.24
C LYS A 107 11.51 10.61 -22.63
N ILE A 108 11.48 9.49 -23.36
CA ILE A 108 12.09 8.24 -22.96
C ILE A 108 13.54 8.25 -23.44
N LEU A 109 14.46 8.57 -22.52
CA LEU A 109 15.89 8.73 -22.81
C LEU A 109 16.72 7.81 -21.93
N LEU A 110 17.81 7.31 -22.48
CA LEU A 110 18.90 6.65 -21.75
C LEU A 110 19.68 7.70 -20.94
N LYS A 111 20.51 7.23 -20.00
CA LYS A 111 21.39 8.09 -19.19
C LYS A 111 22.30 9.00 -20.02
N ASN A 112 22.71 8.56 -21.21
CA ASN A 112 23.52 9.34 -22.16
C ASN A 112 22.71 10.35 -23.01
N GLY A 113 21.39 10.47 -22.77
CA GLY A 113 20.49 11.38 -23.47
C GLY A 113 19.97 10.91 -24.83
N LYS A 114 20.33 9.69 -25.27
CA LYS A 114 19.82 9.10 -26.52
C LYS A 114 18.51 8.36 -26.28
N GLU A 115 17.68 8.21 -27.31
CA GLU A 115 16.51 7.33 -27.26
C GLU A 115 16.94 5.85 -27.30
N PRO A 116 16.26 4.95 -26.57
CA PRO A 116 16.53 3.52 -26.65
C PRO A 116 16.11 2.97 -28.02
N ARG A 117 16.89 2.06 -28.58
CA ARG A 117 16.54 1.28 -29.77
C ARG A 117 15.76 0.02 -29.41
N ALA A 118 15.96 -0.50 -28.20
CA ALA A 118 15.22 -1.65 -27.68
C ALA A 118 15.01 -1.54 -26.16
N VAL A 119 13.83 -1.95 -25.69
CA VAL A 119 13.40 -1.90 -24.29
C VAL A 119 12.88 -3.26 -23.83
N ALA A 120 13.41 -3.77 -22.72
CA ALA A 120 12.91 -4.95 -22.04
C ALA A 120 11.94 -4.55 -20.90
N ILE A 121 10.81 -5.23 -20.78
CA ILE A 121 9.85 -5.06 -19.69
C ILE A 121 9.66 -6.40 -18.99
N LEU A 122 10.09 -6.48 -17.73
CA LEU A 122 10.16 -7.71 -16.96
C LEU A 122 9.00 -7.78 -15.97
N HIS A 123 8.12 -8.78 -16.13
CA HIS A 123 6.99 -8.99 -15.26
C HIS A 123 7.39 -9.76 -13.99
N CYS A 124 6.52 -9.73 -12.99
CA CYS A 124 6.63 -10.57 -11.78
C CYS A 124 7.97 -10.39 -11.03
N ILE A 125 8.53 -9.18 -10.96
CA ILE A 125 9.74 -8.94 -10.17
C ILE A 125 9.36 -8.95 -8.69
N GLY A 126 9.80 -9.97 -7.96
CA GLY A 126 9.46 -10.18 -6.56
C GLY A 126 8.03 -10.66 -6.26
N SER A 127 7.14 -10.72 -7.26
CA SER A 127 5.79 -11.29 -7.15
C SER A 127 5.74 -12.71 -7.71
N ARG A 128 4.86 -13.55 -7.16
CA ARG A 128 4.77 -14.98 -7.51
C ARG A 128 6.13 -15.68 -7.37
N ASP A 129 6.84 -15.31 -6.32
CA ASP A 129 8.16 -15.82 -5.99
C ASP A 129 8.18 -16.36 -4.56
N GLU A 130 8.59 -17.62 -4.40
CA GLU A 130 8.67 -18.32 -3.11
C GLU A 130 9.70 -17.70 -2.15
N ARG A 131 10.74 -17.04 -2.67
CA ARG A 131 11.79 -16.39 -1.87
C ARG A 131 11.39 -14.99 -1.40
N TYR A 132 10.44 -14.36 -2.08
CA TYR A 132 9.97 -13.01 -1.81
C TYR A 132 8.47 -13.03 -1.53
N HIS A 133 7.61 -12.70 -2.51
CA HIS A 133 6.17 -12.65 -2.32
C HIS A 133 5.45 -13.70 -3.18
N ARG A 134 4.74 -14.63 -2.53
CA ARG A 134 3.97 -15.71 -3.19
C ARG A 134 2.75 -15.20 -3.96
N TYR A 135 2.24 -14.03 -3.62
CA TYR A 135 1.04 -13.46 -4.24
C TYR A 135 1.36 -12.78 -5.59
N CYS A 136 0.31 -12.53 -6.36
CA CYS A 136 0.38 -11.72 -7.57
C CYS A 136 0.00 -10.28 -7.25
N SER A 137 0.78 -9.32 -7.74
CA SER A 137 0.51 -7.89 -7.55
C SER A 137 -0.64 -7.33 -8.41
N ARG A 138 -1.38 -8.19 -9.14
CA ARG A 138 -2.54 -7.94 -10.04
C ARG A 138 -2.36 -6.94 -11.19
N VAL A 139 -1.67 -5.83 -10.98
CA VAL A 139 -1.63 -4.69 -11.92
C VAL A 139 -0.41 -4.67 -12.85
N CYS A 140 0.63 -5.46 -12.54
CA CYS A 140 1.91 -5.39 -13.25
C CYS A 140 1.83 -5.77 -14.72
N CYS A 141 1.04 -6.77 -15.08
CA CYS A 141 0.82 -7.11 -16.49
C CYS A 141 0.22 -5.93 -17.28
N MET A 142 -0.74 -5.22 -16.68
CA MET A 142 -1.45 -4.14 -17.36
C MET A 142 -0.62 -2.87 -17.48
N TYR A 143 0.08 -2.45 -16.43
CA TYR A 143 0.97 -1.30 -16.57
C TYR A 143 2.18 -1.61 -17.48
N ALA A 144 2.63 -2.87 -17.55
CA ALA A 144 3.69 -3.29 -18.47
C ALA A 144 3.22 -3.20 -19.93
N LEU A 145 2.00 -3.66 -20.23
CA LEU A 145 1.36 -3.45 -21.52
C LEU A 145 1.20 -1.97 -21.84
N LYS A 146 0.83 -1.14 -20.86
CA LYS A 146 0.76 0.31 -21.01
C LYS A 146 2.13 0.91 -21.34
N PHE A 147 3.20 0.47 -20.68
CA PHE A 147 4.55 0.93 -21.03
C PHE A 147 4.96 0.51 -22.42
N ALA A 148 4.66 -0.71 -22.84
CA ALA A 148 4.92 -1.15 -24.21
C ALA A 148 4.22 -0.24 -25.23
N HIS A 149 2.94 0.06 -25.01
CA HIS A 149 2.18 1.02 -25.83
C HIS A 149 2.85 2.40 -25.87
N LEU A 150 3.19 2.96 -24.71
CA LEU A 150 3.80 4.29 -24.61
C LEU A 150 5.20 4.36 -25.23
N VAL A 151 5.99 3.30 -25.14
CA VAL A 151 7.29 3.20 -25.82
C VAL A 151 7.06 3.20 -27.34
N LYS A 152 6.17 2.35 -27.85
CA LYS A 152 5.86 2.28 -29.29
C LYS A 152 5.24 3.56 -29.85
N GLU A 153 4.46 4.29 -29.04
CA GLU A 153 3.86 5.58 -29.44
C GLU A 153 4.91 6.70 -29.55
N ARG A 154 5.93 6.68 -28.70
CA ARG A 154 6.84 7.83 -28.51
C ARG A 154 8.24 7.64 -29.04
N THR A 155 8.64 6.40 -29.31
CA THR A 155 9.95 6.06 -29.85
C THR A 155 9.81 5.03 -30.96
N SER A 156 10.89 4.82 -31.70
CA SER A 156 10.98 3.72 -32.67
C SER A 156 11.55 2.43 -32.07
N ALA A 157 11.50 2.27 -30.75
CA ALA A 157 12.17 1.16 -30.08
C ALA A 157 11.45 -0.18 -30.31
N GLU A 158 12.24 -1.25 -30.40
CA GLU A 158 11.72 -2.60 -30.21
C GLU A 158 11.36 -2.82 -28.74
N VAL A 159 10.24 -3.48 -28.49
CA VAL A 159 9.76 -3.75 -27.13
C VAL A 159 9.68 -5.24 -26.92
N TYR A 160 10.25 -5.71 -25.81
CA TYR A 160 10.25 -7.12 -25.39
C TYR A 160 9.62 -7.25 -24.01
N GLN A 161 8.53 -8.00 -23.90
CA GLN A 161 7.86 -8.30 -22.64
C GLN A 161 8.16 -9.73 -22.20
N PHE A 162 8.67 -9.87 -20.99
CA PHE A 162 9.02 -11.17 -20.40
C PHE A 162 8.04 -11.53 -19.30
N TYR A 163 7.24 -12.58 -19.51
CA TYR A 163 6.12 -12.91 -18.64
C TYR A 163 6.00 -14.42 -18.37
N ILE A 164 5.24 -14.77 -17.33
CA ILE A 164 4.86 -16.17 -17.02
C ILE A 164 3.45 -16.44 -17.55
N ASP A 165 2.49 -15.64 -17.09
CA ASP A 165 1.09 -15.62 -17.54
C ASP A 165 0.64 -14.17 -17.69
N MET A 166 -0.07 -13.85 -18.77
CA MET A 166 -0.63 -12.52 -18.99
C MET A 166 -1.96 -12.43 -18.23
N ARG A 167 -2.05 -11.52 -17.25
CA ARG A 167 -3.24 -11.38 -16.39
C ARG A 167 -4.06 -10.14 -16.74
N ALA A 168 -4.67 -10.16 -17.92
CA ALA A 168 -5.50 -9.09 -18.47
C ALA A 168 -7.01 -9.30 -18.14
N PHE A 169 -7.35 -9.35 -16.85
CA PHE A 169 -8.66 -9.86 -16.39
C PHE A 169 -9.79 -8.80 -16.31
N GLY A 170 -9.49 -7.51 -16.41
CA GLY A 170 -10.46 -6.42 -16.33
C GLY A 170 -11.23 -6.21 -17.63
N LYS A 171 -12.31 -5.42 -17.59
CA LYS A 171 -13.07 -5.06 -18.80
C LYS A 171 -12.19 -4.26 -19.76
N GLY A 172 -12.04 -4.73 -21.00
CA GLY A 172 -11.19 -4.07 -22.00
C GLY A 172 -9.70 -4.44 -21.89
N TYR A 173 -9.30 -5.27 -20.92
CA TYR A 173 -7.88 -5.54 -20.67
C TYR A 173 -7.31 -6.53 -21.69
N GLU A 174 -8.08 -7.56 -22.07
CA GLU A 174 -7.68 -8.52 -23.11
C GLU A 174 -7.63 -7.86 -24.49
N GLU A 175 -8.57 -6.95 -24.77
CA GLU A 175 -8.59 -6.14 -25.98
C GLU A 175 -7.39 -5.20 -26.02
N PHE A 176 -7.00 -4.62 -24.88
CA PHE A 176 -5.78 -3.82 -24.77
C PHE A 176 -4.52 -4.67 -24.97
N TYR A 177 -4.48 -5.89 -24.42
CA TYR A 177 -3.40 -6.82 -24.68
C TYR A 177 -3.27 -7.12 -26.19
N SER A 178 -4.38 -7.44 -26.85
CA SER A 178 -4.44 -7.70 -28.30
C SER A 178 -3.91 -6.50 -29.10
N ARG A 179 -4.34 -5.29 -28.74
CA ARG A 179 -3.86 -4.06 -29.38
C ARG A 179 -2.34 -3.88 -29.27
N VAL A 180 -1.76 -4.14 -28.10
CA VAL A 180 -0.30 -4.01 -27.89
C VAL A 180 0.48 -5.04 -28.72
N LEU A 181 -0.11 -6.23 -28.98
CA LEU A 181 0.45 -7.19 -29.94
C LEU A 181 0.43 -6.64 -31.37
N ASP A 182 -0.70 -6.05 -31.79
CA ASP A 182 -0.86 -5.46 -33.12
C ASP A 182 0.07 -4.26 -33.35
N GLU A 183 0.46 -3.56 -32.28
CA GLU A 183 1.47 -2.49 -32.28
C GLU A 183 2.91 -3.04 -32.39
N GLY A 184 3.09 -4.36 -32.45
CA GLY A 184 4.38 -5.01 -32.68
C GLY A 184 5.23 -5.18 -31.42
N ALA A 185 4.62 -5.27 -30.24
CA ALA A 185 5.34 -5.66 -29.03
C ALA A 185 5.66 -7.16 -29.05
N ASN A 186 6.94 -7.51 -28.84
CA ASN A 186 7.36 -8.90 -28.73
C ASN A 186 7.05 -9.43 -27.34
N VAL A 187 6.31 -10.54 -27.23
CA VAL A 187 5.91 -11.10 -25.93
C VAL A 187 6.49 -12.50 -25.80
N ILE A 188 7.35 -12.67 -24.80
CA ILE A 188 8.17 -13.86 -24.59
C ILE A 188 7.73 -14.51 -23.30
N ARG A 189 7.19 -15.74 -23.41
CA ARG A 189 6.78 -16.51 -22.24
C ARG A 189 8.00 -17.17 -21.61
N GLY A 190 8.62 -16.43 -20.71
CA GLY A 190 9.86 -16.79 -20.06
C GLY A 190 10.15 -15.82 -18.92
N ARG A 191 10.44 -16.37 -17.74
CA ARG A 191 10.97 -15.55 -16.65
C ARG A 191 12.44 -15.26 -16.95
N VAL A 192 12.83 -13.98 -16.87
CA VAL A 192 14.23 -13.59 -17.01
C VAL A 192 15.06 -14.17 -15.88
N ALA A 193 16.17 -14.81 -16.26
CA ALA A 193 17.15 -15.37 -15.34
C ALA A 193 18.04 -14.26 -14.77
N GLU A 194 18.61 -13.42 -15.64
CA GLU A 194 19.48 -12.31 -15.27
C GLU A 194 19.55 -11.23 -16.37
N ILE A 195 20.09 -10.06 -16.00
CA ILE A 195 20.49 -8.99 -16.89
C ILE A 195 21.99 -8.75 -16.67
N VAL A 196 22.76 -8.74 -17.76
CA VAL A 196 24.19 -8.45 -17.73
C VAL A 196 24.52 -7.32 -18.71
N GLU A 197 25.66 -6.65 -18.54
CA GLU A 197 26.16 -5.71 -19.54
C GLU A 197 26.84 -6.48 -20.68
N ALA A 198 26.61 -6.05 -21.93
CA ALA A 198 27.28 -6.62 -23.09
C ALA A 198 28.81 -6.40 -22.99
N GLY A 199 29.58 -7.47 -23.13
CA GLY A 199 31.04 -7.43 -22.99
C GLY A 199 31.81 -7.22 -24.30
N TRP A 200 32.77 -6.29 -24.25
CA TRP A 200 34.08 -6.31 -24.96
C TRP A 200 34.27 -5.70 -26.35
N SER A 201 33.29 -5.06 -26.98
CA SER A 201 33.56 -4.18 -28.13
C SER A 201 33.28 -2.73 -27.74
N GLY A 202 34.26 -1.83 -27.91
CA GLY A 202 34.15 -0.41 -27.49
C GLY A 202 33.03 0.39 -28.17
N GLU A 203 32.24 -0.24 -29.04
CA GLU A 203 31.08 0.33 -29.72
C GLU A 203 29.74 -0.05 -29.04
N GLU A 204 29.74 -1.02 -28.11
CA GLU A 204 28.54 -1.58 -27.44
C GLU A 204 28.41 -1.20 -25.95
N ALA A 205 29.22 -0.25 -25.46
CA ALA A 205 29.16 0.21 -24.08
C ALA A 205 27.74 0.73 -23.70
N GLY A 206 27.16 0.15 -22.65
CA GLY A 206 25.82 0.49 -22.17
C GLY A 206 24.66 -0.31 -22.77
N VAL A 207 24.93 -1.36 -23.56
CA VAL A 207 23.91 -2.35 -23.98
C VAL A 207 23.74 -3.40 -22.89
N LEU A 208 22.50 -3.75 -22.59
CA LEU A 208 22.10 -4.78 -21.64
C LEU A 208 21.72 -6.07 -22.39
N LEU A 209 22.15 -7.22 -21.89
CA LEU A 209 21.76 -8.53 -22.38
C LEU A 209 20.80 -9.17 -21.39
N VAL A 210 19.58 -9.47 -21.86
CA VAL A 210 18.54 -10.12 -21.06
C VAL A 210 18.55 -11.62 -21.37
N HIS A 211 18.90 -12.42 -20.35
CA HIS A 211 18.93 -13.88 -20.46
C HIS A 211 17.58 -14.48 -20.00
N CYS A 212 16.90 -15.20 -20.88
CA CYS A 212 15.67 -15.90 -20.52
C CYS A 212 15.53 -17.24 -21.24
N GLU A 213 14.71 -18.13 -20.69
CA GLU A 213 14.21 -19.30 -21.41
C GLU A 213 12.85 -18.95 -22.05
N ASP A 214 12.76 -19.02 -23.37
CA ASP A 214 11.48 -18.93 -24.08
C ASP A 214 10.82 -20.32 -24.07
N THR A 215 9.83 -20.47 -23.19
CA THR A 215 9.16 -21.74 -22.94
C THR A 215 8.27 -22.20 -24.09
N LEU A 216 7.86 -21.31 -25.01
CA LEU A 216 7.01 -21.68 -26.15
C LEU A 216 7.81 -22.39 -27.24
N ILE A 217 9.09 -22.05 -27.38
CA ILE A 217 9.99 -22.65 -28.37
C ILE A 217 11.07 -23.54 -27.75
N GLY A 218 11.15 -23.61 -26.42
CA GLY A 218 12.11 -24.43 -25.67
C GLY A 218 13.57 -24.02 -25.90
N LYS A 219 13.85 -22.71 -25.99
CA LYS A 219 15.20 -22.19 -26.27
C LYS A 219 15.61 -21.13 -25.26
N HIS A 220 16.89 -21.16 -24.90
CA HIS A 220 17.53 -20.02 -24.26
C HIS A 220 17.70 -18.89 -25.26
N ARG A 221 17.37 -17.68 -24.82
CA ARG A 221 17.41 -16.44 -25.60
C ARG A 221 18.28 -15.44 -24.84
N GLU A 222 19.08 -14.74 -25.61
CA GLU A 222 19.86 -13.59 -25.18
C GLU A 222 19.40 -12.42 -26.03
N ILE A 223 18.80 -11.42 -25.38
CA ILE A 223 18.14 -10.30 -26.07
C ILE A 223 18.87 -9.00 -25.72
N PRO A 224 19.56 -8.37 -26.69
CA PRO A 224 20.19 -7.08 -26.47
C PRO A 224 19.15 -5.98 -26.41
N VAL A 225 19.19 -5.16 -25.35
CA VAL A 225 18.33 -4.00 -25.14
C VAL A 225 19.15 -2.83 -24.60
N ASP A 226 18.68 -1.61 -24.82
CA ASP A 226 19.34 -0.41 -24.28
C ASP A 226 18.76 0.00 -22.90
N MET A 227 17.55 -0.46 -22.58
CA MET A 227 16.83 -0.15 -21.33
C MET A 227 16.07 -1.36 -20.83
N ALA A 228 16.04 -1.56 -19.50
CA ALA A 228 15.21 -2.58 -18.86
C ALA A 228 14.30 -1.96 -17.80
N ILE A 229 13.02 -2.37 -17.80
CA ILE A 229 11.99 -1.91 -16.87
C ILE A 229 11.56 -3.11 -16.03
N LEU A 230 11.83 -3.04 -14.73
CA LEU A 230 11.45 -4.05 -13.74
C LEU A 230 10.07 -3.72 -13.22
N CYS A 231 9.15 -4.68 -13.19
CA CYS A 231 7.79 -4.52 -12.66
C CYS A 231 7.70 -5.13 -11.25
N PRO A 232 8.03 -4.38 -10.16
CA PRO A 232 8.23 -4.94 -8.83
C PRO A 232 6.91 -5.27 -8.16
N ALA A 233 6.99 -6.06 -7.09
CA ALA A 233 5.86 -6.37 -6.25
C ALA A 233 5.30 -5.12 -5.57
N LEU A 234 3.97 -5.04 -5.51
CA LEU A 234 3.28 -4.12 -4.63
C LEU A 234 3.36 -4.71 -3.22
N VAL A 235 3.87 -3.94 -2.28
CA VAL A 235 4.01 -4.34 -0.87
C VAL A 235 3.23 -3.38 0.03
N PRO A 236 2.86 -3.80 1.25
CA PRO A 236 2.28 -2.88 2.22
C PRO A 236 3.20 -1.69 2.46
N LYS A 237 2.61 -0.55 2.79
CA LYS A 237 3.35 0.63 3.25
C LYS A 237 4.33 0.25 4.37
N HIS A 238 5.51 0.87 4.38
CA HIS A 238 6.54 0.60 5.39
C HIS A 238 6.05 0.78 6.85
N ASP A 239 5.11 1.71 7.08
CA ASP A 239 4.48 2.01 8.37
C ASP A 239 3.16 1.24 8.63
N ALA A 240 2.76 0.33 7.74
CA ALA A 240 1.48 -0.38 7.87
C ALA A 240 1.35 -1.19 9.17
N GLY A 241 2.46 -1.67 9.73
CA GLY A 241 2.48 -2.37 11.02
C GLY A 241 2.20 -1.44 12.22
N ASP A 242 2.69 -0.21 12.18
CA ASP A 242 2.46 0.79 13.23
C ASP A 242 1.02 1.26 13.20
N LEU A 243 0.48 1.50 11.99
CA LEU A 243 -0.91 1.84 11.80
C LEU A 243 -1.85 0.70 12.23
N ALA A 244 -1.50 -0.55 11.92
CA ALA A 244 -2.26 -1.72 12.36
C ALA A 244 -2.39 -1.77 13.90
N ARG A 245 -1.30 -1.51 14.62
CA ARG A 245 -1.28 -1.47 16.09
C ARG A 245 -2.09 -0.30 16.62
N THR A 246 -1.93 0.88 16.04
CA THR A 246 -2.63 2.11 16.45
C THR A 246 -4.15 1.95 16.32
N LEU A 247 -4.62 1.35 15.22
CA LEU A 247 -6.04 1.14 14.96
C LEU A 247 -6.57 -0.21 15.46
N SER A 248 -5.71 -1.03 16.07
CA SER A 248 -6.03 -2.41 16.49
C SER A 248 -6.62 -3.28 15.38
N ILE A 249 -6.11 -3.17 14.14
CA ILE A 249 -6.57 -3.98 13.00
C ILE A 249 -5.55 -5.06 12.63
N SER A 250 -6.05 -6.19 12.08
CA SER A 250 -5.21 -7.33 11.69
C SER A 250 -4.61 -7.16 10.29
N ARG A 251 -3.54 -7.92 10.02
CA ARG A 251 -2.90 -8.03 8.71
C ARG A 251 -2.97 -9.47 8.19
N SER A 252 -3.18 -9.63 6.90
CA SER A 252 -3.16 -10.91 6.22
C SER A 252 -1.72 -11.44 6.07
N PRO A 253 -1.51 -12.73 5.73
CA PRO A 253 -0.18 -13.32 5.58
C PRO A 253 0.71 -12.66 4.51
N ASP A 254 0.11 -11.97 3.54
CA ASP A 254 0.80 -11.15 2.54
C ASP A 254 1.22 -9.77 3.07
N GLY A 255 0.82 -9.44 4.30
CA GLY A 255 1.16 -8.23 5.02
C GLY A 255 0.21 -7.06 4.80
N PHE A 256 -0.82 -7.17 3.96
CA PHE A 256 -1.82 -6.11 3.79
C PHE A 256 -2.83 -6.11 4.94
N PHE A 257 -3.71 -5.10 5.03
CA PHE A 257 -4.76 -5.08 6.05
C PHE A 257 -5.83 -6.14 5.76
N LEU A 258 -6.21 -6.89 6.78
CA LEU A 258 -7.17 -7.98 6.68
C LEU A 258 -8.60 -7.45 6.76
N GLU A 259 -9.39 -7.72 5.72
CA GLU A 259 -10.83 -7.53 5.76
C GLU A 259 -11.53 -8.53 6.67
N ARG A 260 -12.72 -8.16 7.17
CA ARG A 260 -13.54 -9.00 8.04
C ARG A 260 -13.92 -10.32 7.36
N HIS A 261 -14.34 -10.24 6.10
CA HIS A 261 -14.63 -11.43 5.32
C HIS A 261 -14.47 -11.15 3.81
N PRO A 262 -13.70 -11.98 3.06
CA PRO A 262 -13.35 -11.71 1.66
C PRO A 262 -14.53 -11.45 0.70
N LYS A 263 -15.69 -12.04 1.00
CA LYS A 263 -16.93 -11.93 0.19
C LYS A 263 -18.06 -11.11 0.83
N LEU A 264 -18.37 -11.36 2.11
CA LEU A 264 -19.52 -10.79 2.80
C LEU A 264 -19.28 -9.35 3.27
N ASP A 265 -18.06 -9.02 3.69
CA ASP A 265 -17.72 -7.68 4.17
C ASP A 265 -16.24 -7.35 3.84
N PRO A 266 -15.95 -7.04 2.55
CA PRO A 266 -14.60 -6.86 2.05
C PRO A 266 -13.99 -5.47 2.35
N VAL A 267 -14.73 -4.62 3.07
CA VAL A 267 -14.34 -3.25 3.40
C VAL A 267 -14.25 -3.01 4.90
N ALA A 268 -14.98 -3.77 5.74
CA ALA A 268 -14.82 -3.69 7.18
C ALA A 268 -13.61 -4.50 7.64
N THR A 269 -13.11 -4.16 8.82
CA THR A 269 -12.10 -4.96 9.54
C THR A 269 -12.74 -5.73 10.70
N ALA A 270 -11.95 -6.51 11.43
CA ALA A 270 -12.41 -7.11 12.68
C ALA A 270 -12.77 -6.05 13.75
N THR A 271 -12.19 -4.85 13.65
CA THR A 271 -12.41 -3.75 14.59
C THR A 271 -13.58 -2.89 14.12
N ASP A 272 -14.64 -2.86 14.92
CA ASP A 272 -15.80 -2.02 14.64
C ASP A 272 -15.40 -0.54 14.57
N GLY A 273 -15.98 0.18 13.61
CA GLY A 273 -15.62 1.56 13.34
C GLY A 273 -14.40 1.75 12.44
N VAL A 274 -13.62 0.70 12.13
CA VAL A 274 -12.46 0.79 11.25
C VAL A 274 -12.68 0.02 9.95
N MET A 275 -12.56 0.71 8.83
CA MET A 275 -12.70 0.18 7.47
C MET A 275 -11.41 0.36 6.67
N VAL A 276 -11.26 -0.42 5.61
CA VAL A 276 -10.12 -0.39 4.69
C VAL A 276 -10.60 -0.24 3.24
N ALA A 277 -9.90 0.54 2.44
CA ALA A 277 -10.15 0.63 1.00
C ALA A 277 -8.88 0.95 0.19
N GLY A 278 -8.84 0.47 -1.04
CA GLY A 278 -7.72 0.67 -1.94
C GLY A 278 -6.60 -0.34 -1.70
N ALA A 279 -5.40 -0.01 -2.20
CA ALA A 279 -4.28 -0.94 -2.25
C ALA A 279 -3.72 -1.37 -0.87
N CYS A 280 -4.07 -0.68 0.22
CA CYS A 280 -3.64 -1.07 1.57
C CYS A 280 -4.33 -2.36 2.08
N GLN A 281 -5.48 -2.72 1.51
CA GLN A 281 -6.12 -4.02 1.76
C GLN A 281 -5.54 -5.14 0.88
N GLY A 282 -4.82 -4.81 -0.20
CA GLY A 282 -4.23 -5.78 -1.10
C GLY A 282 -4.05 -5.24 -2.51
N PRO A 283 -3.18 -5.82 -3.34
CA PRO A 283 -2.89 -5.31 -4.68
C PRO A 283 -4.16 -5.22 -5.54
N LYS A 284 -4.40 -4.06 -6.15
CA LYS A 284 -5.56 -3.80 -7.03
C LYS A 284 -5.31 -2.57 -7.90
N ASP A 285 -6.08 -2.43 -8.97
CA ASP A 285 -6.00 -1.28 -9.86
C ASP A 285 -6.87 -0.10 -9.39
N ILE A 286 -6.85 0.98 -10.17
CA ILE A 286 -7.58 2.21 -9.85
C ILE A 286 -9.10 1.97 -9.83
N PRO A 287 -9.72 1.34 -10.86
CA PRO A 287 -11.16 1.05 -10.83
C PRO A 287 -11.60 0.25 -9.59
N ASP A 288 -10.90 -0.83 -9.25
CA ASP A 288 -11.20 -1.63 -8.07
C ASP A 288 -11.04 -0.79 -6.78
N SER A 289 -10.02 0.06 -6.70
CA SER A 289 -9.79 0.95 -5.55
C SER A 289 -10.90 1.98 -5.37
N VAL A 290 -11.36 2.61 -6.46
CA VAL A 290 -12.45 3.60 -6.45
C VAL A 290 -13.77 2.94 -6.08
N ALA A 291 -14.05 1.75 -6.61
CA ALA A 291 -15.23 0.97 -6.25
C ALA A 291 -15.22 0.58 -4.76
N GLN A 292 -14.08 0.13 -4.25
CA GLN A 292 -13.92 -0.23 -2.84
C GLN A 292 -14.08 0.98 -1.92
N ALA A 293 -13.53 2.14 -2.28
CA ALA A 293 -13.71 3.37 -1.51
C ALA A 293 -15.19 3.79 -1.45
N SER A 294 -15.92 3.66 -2.57
CA SER A 294 -17.36 3.94 -2.63
C SER A 294 -18.17 2.98 -1.75
N ALA A 295 -17.82 1.69 -1.76
CA ALA A 295 -18.44 0.69 -0.90
C ALA A 295 -18.17 0.96 0.60
N ALA A 296 -16.95 1.33 0.95
CA ALA A 296 -16.58 1.69 2.33
C ALA A 296 -17.34 2.96 2.79
N ALA A 297 -17.44 3.98 1.94
CA ALA A 297 -18.22 5.18 2.25
C ALA A 297 -19.70 4.86 2.48
N ALA A 298 -20.31 4.01 1.64
CA ALA A 298 -21.69 3.57 1.83
C ALA A 298 -21.88 2.79 3.15
N ARG A 299 -20.92 1.92 3.50
CA ARG A 299 -20.92 1.18 4.76
C ARG A 299 -20.84 2.12 5.97
N ILE A 300 -19.93 3.08 5.94
CA ILE A 300 -19.77 4.12 6.97
C ILE A 300 -21.05 4.93 7.13
N LEU A 301 -21.62 5.42 6.04
CA LEU A 301 -22.87 6.18 6.06
C LEU A 301 -24.03 5.37 6.65
N SER A 302 -24.09 4.06 6.40
CA SER A 302 -25.12 3.18 6.96
C SER A 302 -25.05 3.05 8.48
N LEU A 303 -23.86 3.22 9.07
CA LEU A 303 -23.65 3.21 10.52
C LEU A 303 -23.92 4.59 11.12
N ILE A 304 -23.33 5.64 10.53
CA ILE A 304 -23.50 7.02 11.01
C ILE A 304 -24.97 7.45 10.97
N SER A 305 -25.71 7.06 9.93
CA SER A 305 -27.12 7.45 9.78
C SER A 305 -28.05 6.86 10.84
N LYS A 306 -27.63 5.80 11.55
CA LYS A 306 -28.41 5.23 12.66
C LYS A 306 -28.30 6.06 13.94
N GLY A 307 -27.20 6.79 14.13
CA GLY A 307 -26.92 7.57 15.34
C GLY A 307 -26.57 6.74 16.58
N GLU A 308 -26.88 5.45 16.60
CA GLU A 308 -26.55 4.50 17.66
C GLU A 308 -26.02 3.18 17.07
N VAL A 309 -25.22 2.47 17.87
CA VAL A 309 -24.66 1.16 17.53
C VAL A 309 -24.92 0.17 18.66
N GLU A 310 -25.27 -1.05 18.28
CA GLU A 310 -25.33 -2.17 19.23
C GLU A 310 -23.92 -2.70 19.46
N ILE A 311 -23.56 -2.88 20.72
CA ILE A 311 -22.27 -3.43 21.15
C ILE A 311 -22.50 -4.88 21.59
N ASP A 312 -21.54 -5.74 21.28
CA ASP A 312 -21.58 -7.15 21.70
C ASP A 312 -21.70 -7.26 23.24
N PRO A 313 -22.68 -8.00 23.78
CA PRO A 313 -22.80 -8.21 25.22
C PRO A 313 -21.67 -9.07 25.81
N VAL A 314 -20.85 -9.73 24.99
CA VAL A 314 -19.70 -10.53 25.41
C VAL A 314 -18.59 -9.61 25.93
N ARG A 315 -18.50 -9.50 27.26
CA ARG A 315 -17.63 -8.54 27.95
C ARG A 315 -17.22 -9.00 29.34
N ALA A 316 -16.18 -8.38 29.89
CA ALA A 316 -15.80 -8.57 31.28
C ALA A 316 -16.63 -7.67 32.21
N VAL A 317 -17.06 -8.21 33.35
CA VAL A 317 -17.73 -7.47 34.44
C VAL A 317 -16.97 -7.76 35.72
N ILE A 318 -16.69 -6.72 36.51
CA ILE A 318 -16.00 -6.85 37.80
C ILE A 318 -17.05 -6.83 38.92
N ASP A 319 -17.05 -7.84 39.76
CA ASP A 319 -17.77 -7.84 41.02
C ASP A 319 -17.04 -6.94 42.02
N GLU A 320 -17.69 -5.83 42.34
CA GLU A 320 -17.15 -4.78 43.21
C GLU A 320 -16.97 -5.26 44.65
N GLU A 321 -17.76 -6.22 45.13
CA GLU A 321 -17.66 -6.75 46.49
C GLU A 321 -16.52 -7.76 46.63
N ALA A 322 -16.22 -8.51 45.56
CA ALA A 322 -15.12 -9.47 45.51
C ALA A 322 -13.77 -8.85 45.12
N CYS A 323 -13.77 -7.64 44.53
CA CYS A 323 -12.55 -6.99 44.05
C CYS A 323 -11.63 -6.53 45.20
N GLY A 324 -10.51 -7.23 45.40
CA GLY A 324 -9.48 -6.84 46.38
C GLY A 324 -8.55 -5.71 45.93
N GLY A 325 -8.74 -5.14 44.74
CA GLY A 325 -8.00 -3.98 44.26
C GLY A 325 -6.50 -4.20 43.93
N CYS A 326 -6.11 -5.39 43.48
CA CYS A 326 -4.71 -5.73 43.17
C CYS A 326 -4.17 -5.09 41.87
N ARG A 327 -5.06 -4.52 41.03
CA ARG A 327 -4.76 -3.81 39.76
C ARG A 327 -4.11 -4.63 38.64
N ILE A 328 -3.94 -5.93 38.80
CA ILE A 328 -3.35 -6.82 37.77
C ILE A 328 -4.10 -6.69 36.44
N CYS A 329 -5.43 -6.60 36.49
CA CYS A 329 -6.27 -6.50 35.30
C CYS A 329 -6.08 -5.20 34.49
N ASN A 330 -5.63 -4.12 35.13
CA ASN A 330 -5.52 -2.80 34.50
C ASN A 330 -4.49 -2.81 33.37
N ASP A 331 -3.35 -3.43 33.61
CA ASP A 331 -2.23 -3.49 32.65
C ASP A 331 -2.42 -4.59 31.59
N LEU A 332 -3.37 -5.50 31.79
CA LEU A 332 -3.64 -6.61 30.87
C LEU A 332 -4.59 -6.27 29.74
N CYS A 333 -5.33 -5.16 29.84
CA CYS A 333 -6.32 -4.81 28.82
C CYS A 333 -5.67 -4.05 27.66
N PRO A 334 -5.57 -4.63 26.43
CA PRO A 334 -4.99 -3.94 25.29
C PRO A 334 -5.84 -2.76 24.81
N TYR A 335 -7.12 -2.74 25.17
CA TYR A 335 -8.09 -1.70 24.79
C TYR A 335 -8.24 -0.60 25.85
N GLN A 336 -7.46 -0.66 26.95
CA GLN A 336 -7.57 0.27 28.08
C GLN A 336 -9.00 0.38 28.65
N ALA A 337 -9.77 -0.72 28.55
CA ALA A 337 -11.14 -0.76 29.03
C ALA A 337 -11.25 -0.82 30.56
N ILE A 338 -10.15 -1.08 31.29
CA ILE A 338 -10.17 -1.27 32.75
C ILE A 338 -9.49 -0.08 33.41
N THR A 339 -10.21 0.60 34.29
CA THR A 339 -9.71 1.76 35.03
C THR A 339 -9.70 1.49 36.53
N TRP A 340 -8.86 2.24 37.26
CA TRP A 340 -8.78 2.17 38.71
C TRP A 340 -9.60 3.30 39.33
N ASP A 341 -10.51 2.96 40.23
CA ASP A 341 -11.25 3.91 41.05
C ASP A 341 -10.51 4.14 42.38
N GLU A 342 -9.89 5.31 42.53
CA GLU A 342 -9.13 5.67 43.74
C GLU A 342 -10.02 5.83 44.99
N GLU A 343 -11.29 6.20 44.82
CA GLU A 343 -12.21 6.42 45.95
C GLU A 343 -12.71 5.08 46.50
N ARG A 344 -13.16 4.21 45.61
CA ARG A 344 -13.73 2.90 45.95
C ARG A 344 -12.67 1.82 46.14
N LYS A 345 -11.43 2.07 45.70
CA LYS A 345 -10.31 1.12 45.73
C LYS A 345 -10.59 -0.19 44.99
N ILE A 346 -11.31 -0.10 43.88
CA ILE A 346 -11.65 -1.22 43.01
C ILE A 346 -11.29 -0.89 41.56
N SER A 347 -11.24 -1.90 40.71
CA SER A 347 -11.13 -1.71 39.26
C SER A 347 -12.50 -1.78 38.62
N THR A 348 -12.74 -0.99 37.58
CA THR A 348 -14.01 -0.93 36.85
C THR A 348 -13.78 -1.13 35.36
N VAL A 349 -14.75 -1.73 34.68
CA VAL A 349 -14.69 -1.97 33.23
C VAL A 349 -15.57 -0.94 32.53
N ASN A 350 -15.01 -0.21 31.58
CA ASN A 350 -15.77 0.52 30.59
C ASN A 350 -16.35 -0.46 29.57
N GLU A 351 -17.65 -0.66 29.66
CA GLU A 351 -18.40 -1.60 28.82
C GLU A 351 -18.27 -1.31 27.32
N ALA A 352 -18.12 -0.04 26.92
CA ALA A 352 -18.01 0.34 25.52
C ALA A 352 -16.64 0.02 24.90
N LEU A 353 -15.59 -0.07 25.72
CA LEU A 353 -14.23 -0.37 25.28
C LEU A 353 -13.89 -1.86 25.36
N CYS A 354 -14.63 -2.63 26.16
CA CYS A 354 -14.37 -4.06 26.33
C CYS A 354 -14.72 -4.85 25.06
N LYS A 355 -13.75 -5.61 24.51
CA LYS A 355 -13.95 -6.51 23.36
C LYS A 355 -14.07 -7.99 23.75
N GLY A 356 -14.33 -8.29 25.02
CA GLY A 356 -14.63 -9.65 25.47
C GLY A 356 -13.49 -10.68 25.31
N CYS A 357 -12.22 -10.27 25.26
CA CYS A 357 -11.11 -11.20 25.00
C CYS A 357 -10.79 -12.18 26.15
N GLY A 358 -11.35 -11.94 27.36
CA GLY A 358 -11.20 -12.82 28.52
C GLY A 358 -9.84 -12.82 29.23
N THR A 359 -8.85 -12.04 28.76
CA THR A 359 -7.49 -12.02 29.37
C THR A 359 -7.50 -11.61 30.85
N CYS A 360 -8.27 -10.56 31.19
CA CYS A 360 -8.40 -10.12 32.58
C CYS A 360 -9.21 -11.10 33.44
N VAL A 361 -10.20 -11.79 32.85
CA VAL A 361 -11.03 -12.81 33.51
C VAL A 361 -10.15 -13.96 33.99
N ALA A 362 -9.33 -14.52 33.09
CA ALA A 362 -8.43 -15.62 33.41
C ALA A 362 -7.30 -15.24 34.39
N ALA A 363 -6.89 -13.97 34.41
CA ALA A 363 -5.78 -13.50 35.24
C ALA A 363 -6.19 -13.02 36.64
N CYS A 364 -7.49 -12.85 36.92
CA CYS A 364 -7.93 -12.32 38.20
C CYS A 364 -7.69 -13.34 39.33
N PRO A 365 -6.80 -13.06 40.30
CA PRO A 365 -6.49 -14.02 41.36
C PRO A 365 -7.63 -14.18 42.38
N ALA A 366 -8.52 -13.18 42.45
CA ALA A 366 -9.70 -13.20 43.32
C ALA A 366 -10.93 -13.81 42.63
N SER A 367 -10.83 -14.19 41.34
CA SER A 367 -11.97 -14.60 40.51
C SER A 367 -13.13 -13.59 40.51
N ALA A 368 -12.82 -12.32 40.76
CA ALA A 368 -13.79 -11.22 40.87
C ALA A 368 -14.21 -10.66 39.50
N ILE A 369 -13.72 -11.23 38.40
CA ILE A 369 -14.05 -10.78 37.04
C ILE A 369 -14.77 -11.92 36.33
N THR A 370 -15.98 -11.65 35.85
CA THR A 370 -16.80 -12.60 35.08
C THR A 370 -16.80 -12.23 33.61
N GLY A 371 -16.50 -13.21 32.74
CA GLY A 371 -16.68 -13.09 31.30
C GLY A 371 -18.10 -13.41 30.88
N MET A 372 -18.90 -12.40 30.53
CA MET A 372 -20.25 -12.61 30.03
C MET A 372 -20.18 -13.36 28.69
N GLY A 373 -20.86 -14.51 28.60
CA GLY A 373 -20.82 -15.39 27.42
C GLY A 373 -19.69 -16.43 27.44
N PHE A 374 -18.81 -16.40 28.45
CA PHE A 374 -17.76 -17.40 28.69
C PHE A 374 -17.41 -17.45 30.19
N THR A 375 -18.42 -17.63 31.04
CA THR A 375 -18.21 -17.69 32.49
C THR A 375 -17.39 -18.93 32.87
N ASN A 376 -16.75 -18.91 34.04
CA ASN A 376 -16.00 -20.08 34.52
C ASN A 376 -16.91 -21.31 34.58
N ASP A 377 -18.13 -21.17 35.12
CA ASP A 377 -19.12 -22.25 35.16
C ASP A 377 -19.45 -22.79 33.76
N GLN A 378 -19.61 -21.92 32.75
CA GLN A 378 -19.87 -22.34 31.37
C GLN A 378 -18.71 -23.18 30.82
N ILE A 379 -17.48 -22.71 31.02
CA ILE A 379 -16.26 -23.41 30.56
C ILE A 379 -16.08 -24.73 31.31
N GLU A 380 -16.29 -24.74 32.63
CA GLU A 380 -16.21 -25.96 33.44
C GLU A 380 -17.25 -26.99 32.99
N MET A 381 -18.49 -26.58 32.76
CA MET A 381 -19.52 -27.47 32.21
C MET A 381 -19.17 -28.00 30.82
N GLU A 382 -18.58 -27.18 29.94
CA GLU A 382 -18.09 -27.64 28.63
C GLU A 382 -16.98 -28.70 28.78
N LEU A 383 -16.07 -28.53 29.73
CA LEU A 383 -14.99 -29.48 30.03
C LEU A 383 -15.52 -30.77 30.65
N GLU A 384 -16.44 -30.68 31.62
CA GLU A 384 -17.08 -31.85 32.24
C GLU A 384 -17.82 -32.68 31.19
N ALA A 385 -18.60 -32.03 30.31
CA ALA A 385 -19.31 -32.70 29.23
C ALA A 385 -18.38 -33.42 28.23
N LEU A 386 -17.15 -32.91 28.02
CA LEU A 386 -16.14 -33.58 27.20
C LEU A 386 -15.51 -34.79 27.88
N LEU A 387 -15.49 -34.81 29.22
CA LEU A 387 -14.89 -35.87 30.03
C LEU A 387 -15.88 -36.98 30.43
N GLU A 388 -17.18 -36.69 30.38
CA GLU A 388 -18.26 -37.67 30.50
C GLU A 388 -18.35 -38.54 29.22
N VAL A 389 -17.44 -39.51 29.09
CA VAL A 389 -17.49 -40.61 28.10
C VAL A 389 -18.05 -41.88 28.72
#